data_AF-J2ZN67-F1
#
_entry.id   AF-J2ZN67-F1
#
_cell.length_a   1.000
_cell.length_b   1.000
_cell.length_c   1.000
_cell.angle_alpha   90.00
_cell.angle_beta   90.00
_cell.angle_gamma   90.00
#
_symmetry.space_group_name_H-M   'P 1'
#
loop_
_entity.id
_entity.type
_entity.pdbx_description
1 polymer ?
#
loop_
_entity_poly.entity_id
_entity_poly.type
_entity_poly.pdbx_seq_one_letter_code
_entity_poly.pdbx_strand_id
1 'polypeptide(L)'
;MQDEWRKLRQLDAASRLRAMQREKAELAYNRSRRELAQAERLLSEEQVRYDSVQSGFEVLGRIGAKLDPSQHEQRLLAQTAAFQRLEAAHQPVAEARRLSHSAMTQLLKCKVNEDLIGKAKDRVQVLLDKAVREHEAIDIFDAQQTQGMGHGR
;
A
#
# COMPACT_ATOMS: atom_id res chain seq x y z
N MET A 1 -38.19 -2.46 8.19
CA MET A 1 -37.57 -1.37 8.98
C MET A 1 -36.51 -1.86 9.97
N GLN A 2 -36.81 -2.72 10.96
CA GLN A 2 -35.80 -3.15 11.96
C GLN A 2 -34.58 -3.87 11.35
N ASP A 3 -34.78 -4.66 10.30
CA ASP A 3 -33.70 -5.38 9.61
C ASP A 3 -32.77 -4.45 8.82
N GLU A 4 -33.28 -3.40 8.20
CA GLU A 4 -32.46 -2.40 7.50
C GLU A 4 -31.60 -1.59 8.48
N TRP A 5 -32.15 -1.19 9.64
CA TRP A 5 -31.40 -0.53 10.71
C TRP A 5 -30.30 -1.42 11.29
N ARG A 6 -30.57 -2.73 11.45
CA ARG A 6 -29.56 -3.71 11.89
C ARG A 6 -28.43 -3.85 10.86
N LYS A 7 -28.77 -3.94 9.57
CA LYS A 7 -27.80 -4.01 8.47
C LYS A 7 -26.93 -2.74 8.43
N LEU A 8 -27.53 -1.56 8.60
CA LEU A 8 -26.78 -0.29 8.64
C LEU A 8 -25.72 -0.29 9.75
N ARG A 9 -26.10 -0.68 10.98
CA ARG A 9 -25.14 -0.78 12.10
C ARG A 9 -24.00 -1.77 11.84
N GLN A 10 -24.30 -2.89 11.20
CA GLN A 10 -23.28 -3.88 10.81
C GLN A 10 -22.33 -3.32 9.74
N LEU A 11 -22.85 -2.58 8.76
CA LEU A 11 -22.06 -1.91 7.74
C LEU A 11 -21.19 -0.79 8.33
N ASP A 12 -21.66 -0.07 9.36
CA ASP A 12 -20.85 0.93 10.07
C ASP A 12 -19.67 0.31 10.82
N ALA A 13 -19.89 -0.83 11.49
CA ALA A 13 -18.81 -1.57 12.12
C ALA A 13 -17.80 -2.09 11.08
N ALA A 14 -18.29 -2.66 9.98
CA ALA A 14 -17.45 -3.14 8.89
C ALA A 14 -16.67 -1.99 8.22
N SER A 15 -17.28 -0.83 8.02
CA SER A 15 -16.65 0.36 7.44
C SER A 15 -15.47 0.83 8.29
N ARG A 16 -15.65 0.94 9.61
CA ARG A 16 -14.56 1.27 10.54
C ARG A 16 -13.42 0.25 10.47
N LEU A 17 -13.74 -1.04 10.43
CA LEU A 17 -12.74 -2.09 10.30
C LEU A 17 -11.96 -1.99 8.97
N ARG A 18 -12.63 -1.70 7.85
CA ARG A 18 -11.97 -1.52 6.54
C ARG A 18 -11.07 -0.29 6.51
N ALA A 19 -11.50 0.82 7.10
CA ALA A 19 -10.67 2.02 7.24
C ALA A 19 -9.38 1.73 8.02
N MET A 20 -9.49 1.08 9.19
CA MET A 20 -8.33 0.66 9.99
C MET A 20 -7.39 -0.29 9.22
N GLN A 21 -7.95 -1.23 8.44
CA GLN A 21 -7.16 -2.13 7.61
C GLN A 21 -6.42 -1.38 6.49
N ARG A 22 -7.07 -0.39 5.84
CA ARG A 22 -6.41 0.47 4.85
C ARG A 22 -5.28 1.26 5.49
N GLU A 23 -5.51 1.92 6.61
CA GLU A 23 -4.48 2.70 7.32
C GLU A 23 -3.28 1.83 7.69
N LYS A 24 -3.51 0.63 8.20
CA LYS A 24 -2.44 -0.33 8.49
C LYS A 24 -1.66 -0.72 7.23
N ALA A 25 -2.36 -1.01 6.12
CA ALA A 25 -1.72 -1.34 4.86
C ALA A 25 -0.93 -0.16 4.27
N GLU A 26 -1.41 1.06 4.46
CA GLU A 26 -0.74 2.28 4.04
C GLU A 26 0.55 2.53 4.83
N LEU A 27 0.53 2.35 6.15
CA LEU A 27 1.73 2.40 6.97
C LEU A 27 2.76 1.34 6.55
N ALA A 28 2.31 0.11 6.27
CA ALA A 28 3.18 -0.96 5.80
C ALA A 28 3.81 -0.63 4.43
N TYR A 29 3.01 -0.09 3.51
CA TYR A 29 3.50 0.34 2.19
C TYR A 29 4.48 1.51 2.29
N ASN A 30 4.20 2.51 3.13
CA ASN A 30 5.10 3.64 3.33
C ASN A 30 6.43 3.20 3.96
N ARG A 31 6.39 2.24 4.87
CA ARG A 31 7.60 1.63 5.43
C ARG A 31 8.41 0.89 4.37
N SER A 32 7.79 0.02 3.58
CA SER A 32 8.49 -0.75 2.55
C SER A 32 9.09 0.14 1.45
N ARG A 33 8.44 1.27 1.12
CA ARG A 33 9.04 2.29 0.23
C ARG A 33 10.32 2.90 0.79
N ARG A 34 10.36 3.20 2.09
CA ARG A 34 11.56 3.76 2.73
C ARG A 34 12.69 2.73 2.76
N GLU A 35 12.38 1.48 3.07
CA GLU A 35 13.34 0.37 3.05
C GLU A 35 13.89 0.14 1.64
N LEU A 36 13.03 0.20 0.60
CA LEU A 36 13.48 0.15 -0.79
C LEU A 36 14.42 1.30 -1.16
N ALA A 37 14.04 2.55 -0.83
CA ALA A 37 14.89 3.71 -1.11
C ALA A 37 16.24 3.62 -0.39
N GLN A 38 16.27 3.08 0.84
CA GLN A 38 17.50 2.84 1.56
C GLN A 38 18.36 1.76 0.88
N ALA A 39 17.78 0.64 0.47
CA ALA A 39 18.50 -0.41 -0.23
C ALA A 39 19.09 0.07 -1.57
N GLU A 40 18.32 0.84 -2.34
CA GLU A 40 18.78 1.42 -3.61
C GLU A 40 19.92 2.42 -3.40
N ARG A 41 19.84 3.23 -2.34
CA ARG A 41 20.93 4.13 -1.95
C ARG A 41 22.20 3.34 -1.60
N LEU A 42 22.11 2.30 -0.79
CA LEU A 42 23.26 1.46 -0.41
C LEU A 42 23.88 0.78 -1.64
N LEU A 43 23.06 0.27 -2.56
CA LEU A 43 23.56 -0.28 -3.82
C LEU A 43 24.31 0.77 -4.64
N SER A 44 23.78 2.00 -4.72
CA SER A 44 24.47 3.10 -5.42
C SER A 44 25.80 3.47 -4.75
N GLU A 45 25.86 3.47 -3.41
CA GLU A 45 27.10 3.72 -2.67
C GLU A 45 28.14 2.62 -2.93
N GLU A 46 27.73 1.35 -2.97
CA GLU A 46 28.61 0.24 -3.33
C GLU A 46 29.06 0.29 -4.80
N GLN A 47 28.19 0.69 -5.72
CA GLN A 47 28.57 0.89 -7.13
C GLN A 47 29.68 1.95 -7.25
N VAL A 48 29.54 3.09 -6.57
CA VAL A 48 30.56 4.15 -6.56
C VAL A 48 31.89 3.63 -5.98
N ARG A 49 31.84 2.81 -4.92
CA ARG A 49 33.05 2.19 -4.35
C ARG A 49 33.71 1.23 -5.34
N TYR A 50 32.91 0.40 -6.01
CA TYR A 50 33.38 -0.52 -7.04
C TYR A 50 34.04 0.24 -8.20
N ASP A 51 33.39 1.26 -8.73
CA ASP A 51 33.92 2.09 -9.83
C ASP A 51 35.22 2.80 -9.42
N SER A 52 35.29 3.30 -8.19
CA SER A 52 36.52 3.88 -7.65
C SER A 52 37.67 2.87 -7.61
N VAL A 53 37.41 1.63 -7.19
CA VAL A 53 38.41 0.56 -7.18
C VAL A 53 38.86 0.21 -8.61
N GLN A 54 37.92 0.10 -9.55
CA GLN A 54 38.23 -0.17 -10.97
C GLN A 54 39.07 0.95 -11.59
N SER A 55 38.68 2.21 -11.38
CA SER A 55 39.43 3.36 -11.91
C SER A 55 40.86 3.42 -11.38
N GLY A 56 41.08 3.09 -10.10
CA GLY A 56 42.41 2.99 -9.51
C GLY A 56 43.28 1.94 -10.21
N PHE A 57 42.70 0.79 -10.59
CA PHE A 57 43.42 -0.22 -11.36
C PHE A 57 43.76 0.23 -12.77
N GLU A 58 42.82 0.86 -13.49
CA GLU A 58 43.06 1.36 -14.84
C GLU A 58 44.19 2.38 -14.89
N VAL A 59 44.21 3.33 -13.95
CA VAL A 59 45.27 4.36 -13.86
C VAL A 59 46.64 3.70 -13.70
N LEU A 60 46.75 2.71 -12.82
CA LEU A 60 48.01 2.02 -12.55
C LEU A 60 48.45 1.14 -13.73
N GLY A 61 47.50 0.58 -14.50
CA GLY A 61 47.78 -0.14 -15.74
C GLY A 61 48.29 0.76 -16.86
N ARG A 62 47.72 1.97 -17.01
CA ARG A 62 48.13 2.97 -18.02
C ARG A 62 49.52 3.54 -17.76
N ILE A 63 49.95 3.64 -16.49
CA ILE A 63 51.27 4.14 -16.09
C ILE A 63 52.38 3.11 -16.39
N GLY A 64 52.04 1.87 -16.78
CA GLY A 64 53.03 0.84 -17.09
C GLY A 64 53.86 0.43 -15.86
N ALA A 65 53.33 0.66 -14.66
CA ALA A 65 54.03 0.34 -13.42
C ALA A 65 54.28 -1.17 -13.36
N LYS A 66 55.55 -1.59 -13.34
CA LYS A 66 55.92 -2.98 -13.04
C LYS A 66 55.47 -3.29 -11.62
N LEU A 67 54.35 -4.00 -11.52
CA LEU A 67 53.87 -4.53 -10.25
C LEU A 67 54.68 -5.77 -9.91
N ASP A 68 55.16 -5.81 -8.67
CA ASP A 68 55.60 -7.07 -8.10
C ASP A 68 54.37 -8.03 -8.02
N PRO A 69 54.52 -9.33 -8.33
CA PRO A 69 53.47 -10.34 -8.20
C PRO A 69 52.59 -10.21 -6.95
N SER A 70 53.16 -9.89 -5.79
CA SER A 70 52.41 -9.71 -4.54
C SER A 70 51.39 -8.56 -4.61
N GLN A 71 51.76 -7.46 -5.25
CA GLN A 71 50.89 -6.30 -5.46
C GLN A 71 49.81 -6.62 -6.50
N HIS A 72 50.13 -7.42 -7.52
CA HIS A 72 49.12 -7.86 -8.49
C HIS A 72 48.04 -8.73 -7.84
N GLU A 73 48.44 -9.69 -6.99
CA GLU A 73 47.52 -10.57 -6.28
C GLU A 73 46.61 -9.80 -5.30
N GLN A 74 47.17 -8.87 -4.52
CA GLN A 74 46.39 -8.01 -3.62
C GLN A 74 45.32 -7.20 -4.37
N ARG A 75 45.63 -6.74 -5.58
CA ARG A 75 44.70 -6.01 -6.43
C ARG A 75 43.56 -6.89 -6.93
N LEU A 76 43.88 -8.09 -7.41
CA LEU A 76 42.87 -9.05 -7.85
C LEU A 76 41.93 -9.42 -6.69
N LEU A 77 42.47 -9.62 -5.49
CA LEU A 77 41.67 -9.87 -4.29
C LEU A 77 40.76 -8.68 -3.96
N ALA A 78 41.28 -7.45 -4.01
CA ALA A 78 40.49 -6.25 -3.76
C ALA A 78 39.37 -6.06 -4.79
N GLN A 79 39.63 -6.34 -6.08
CA GLN A 79 38.63 -6.30 -7.15
C GLN A 79 37.53 -7.34 -6.93
N THR A 80 37.93 -8.58 -6.63
CA THR A 80 37.00 -9.69 -6.35
C THR A 80 36.13 -9.39 -5.13
N ALA A 81 36.73 -8.87 -4.06
CA ALA A 81 35.99 -8.49 -2.86
C ALA A 81 35.05 -7.30 -3.09
N ALA A 82 35.41 -6.35 -3.96
CA ALA A 82 34.53 -5.25 -4.33
C ALA A 82 33.34 -5.75 -5.18
N PHE A 83 33.60 -6.62 -6.14
CA PHE A 83 32.56 -7.24 -6.98
C PHE A 83 31.57 -8.05 -6.14
N GLN A 84 32.06 -8.91 -5.23
CA GLN A 84 31.21 -9.71 -4.35
C GLN A 84 30.33 -8.84 -3.44
N ARG A 85 30.85 -7.71 -2.94
CA ARG A 85 30.05 -6.76 -2.15
C ARG A 85 28.95 -6.10 -2.98
N LEU A 86 29.26 -5.71 -4.22
CA LEU A 86 28.28 -5.16 -5.14
C LEU A 86 27.18 -6.17 -5.48
N GLU A 87 27.54 -7.41 -5.82
CA GLU A 87 26.57 -8.49 -6.06
C GLU A 87 25.70 -8.76 -4.83
N ALA A 88 26.30 -8.80 -3.64
CA ALA A 88 25.57 -8.98 -2.39
C ALA A 88 24.58 -7.82 -2.13
N ALA A 89 24.91 -6.60 -2.53
CA ALA A 89 24.03 -5.42 -2.37
C ALA A 89 22.81 -5.45 -3.30
N HIS A 90 22.84 -6.21 -4.41
CA HIS A 90 21.68 -6.36 -5.30
C HIS A 90 20.54 -7.18 -4.67
N GLN A 91 20.85 -8.19 -3.86
CA GLN A 91 19.83 -9.06 -3.25
C GLN A 91 18.86 -8.28 -2.34
N PRO A 92 19.30 -7.44 -1.39
CA PRO A 92 18.42 -6.60 -0.59
C PRO A 92 17.50 -5.70 -1.41
N VAL A 93 17.98 -5.15 -2.54
CA VAL A 93 17.14 -4.33 -3.43
C VAL A 93 16.04 -5.18 -4.07
N ALA A 94 16.37 -6.37 -4.57
CA ALA A 94 15.39 -7.27 -5.15
C ALA A 94 14.31 -7.68 -4.13
N GLU A 95 14.72 -8.01 -2.91
CA GLU A 95 13.80 -8.33 -1.80
C GLU A 95 12.91 -7.14 -1.41
N ALA A 96 13.50 -5.96 -1.23
CA ALA A 96 12.77 -4.75 -0.89
C ALA A 96 11.78 -4.34 -1.99
N ARG A 97 12.13 -4.52 -3.27
CA ARG A 97 11.21 -4.31 -4.40
C ARG A 97 10.02 -5.26 -4.34
N ARG A 98 10.27 -6.55 -4.08
CA ARG A 98 9.20 -7.56 -3.94
C ARG A 98 8.27 -7.22 -2.77
N LEU A 99 8.82 -6.82 -1.63
CA LEU A 99 8.05 -6.42 -0.44
C LEU A 99 7.23 -5.15 -0.70
N SER A 100 7.83 -4.13 -1.33
CA SER A 100 7.15 -2.90 -1.75
C SER A 100 5.98 -3.19 -2.68
N HIS A 101 6.17 -4.04 -3.69
CA HIS A 101 5.11 -4.45 -4.61
C HIS A 101 3.98 -5.22 -3.90
N SER A 102 4.31 -6.18 -3.04
CA SER A 102 3.32 -6.91 -2.25
C SER A 102 2.51 -5.99 -1.33
N ALA A 103 3.18 -5.07 -0.62
CA ALA A 103 2.53 -4.09 0.24
C ALA A 103 1.60 -3.15 -0.54
N MET A 104 2.00 -2.71 -1.73
CA MET A 104 1.16 -1.91 -2.62
C MET A 104 -0.11 -2.69 -3.02
N THR A 105 0.04 -3.94 -3.45
CA THR A 105 -1.10 -4.78 -3.82
C THR A 105 -2.08 -4.98 -2.66
N GLN A 106 -1.58 -5.17 -1.43
CA GLN A 106 -2.43 -5.24 -0.25
C GLN A 106 -3.13 -3.91 0.04
N LEU A 107 -2.44 -2.78 -0.09
CA LEU A 107 -3.05 -1.46 0.07
C LEU A 107 -4.19 -1.23 -0.94
N LEU A 108 -3.97 -1.58 -2.21
CA LEU A 108 -5.01 -1.49 -3.24
C LEU A 108 -6.21 -2.37 -2.92
N LYS A 109 -5.99 -3.60 -2.46
CA LYS A 109 -7.06 -4.49 -2.01
C LYS A 109 -7.85 -3.88 -0.83
N CYS A 110 -7.16 -3.28 0.14
CA CYS A 110 -7.81 -2.62 1.27
C CYS A 110 -8.65 -1.41 0.82
N LYS A 111 -8.14 -0.58 -0.11
CA LYS A 111 -8.90 0.53 -0.70
C LYS A 111 -10.15 0.06 -1.42
N VAL A 112 -10.05 -0.98 -2.26
CA VAL A 112 -11.23 -1.57 -2.93
C VAL A 112 -12.25 -2.08 -1.92
N ASN A 113 -11.82 -2.73 -0.83
CA ASN A 113 -12.74 -3.19 0.21
C ASN A 113 -13.43 -2.04 0.96
N GLU A 114 -12.73 -0.92 1.17
CA GLU A 114 -13.31 0.30 1.76
C GLU A 114 -14.33 0.94 0.81
N ASP A 115 -14.03 1.00 -0.49
CA ASP A 115 -14.98 1.52 -1.49
C ASP A 115 -16.23 0.64 -1.60
N LEU A 116 -16.06 -0.69 -1.56
CA LEU A 116 -17.18 -1.63 -1.62
C LEU A 116 -18.11 -1.49 -0.41
N ILE A 117 -17.57 -1.30 0.80
CA ILE A 117 -18.40 -1.09 1.98
C ILE A 117 -19.07 0.28 1.98
N GLY A 118 -18.40 1.32 1.45
CA GLY A 118 -19.00 2.63 1.22
C GLY A 118 -20.23 2.54 0.30
N LYS A 119 -20.07 1.91 -0.88
CA LYS A 119 -21.18 1.67 -1.82
C LYS A 119 -22.33 0.86 -1.22
N ALA A 120 -22.01 -0.13 -0.38
CA ALA A 120 -23.03 -0.92 0.32
C ALA A 120 -23.83 -0.07 1.32
N LYS A 121 -23.15 0.83 2.06
CA LYS A 121 -23.80 1.79 2.96
C LYS A 121 -24.72 2.74 2.21
N ASP A 122 -24.22 3.34 1.12
CA ASP A 122 -25.01 4.27 0.30
C ASP A 122 -26.28 3.59 -0.22
N ARG A 123 -26.17 2.35 -0.68
CA ARG A 123 -27.33 1.57 -1.14
C ARG A 123 -28.34 1.31 -0.02
N VAL A 124 -27.89 0.97 1.19
CA VAL A 124 -28.80 0.77 2.33
C VAL A 124 -29.46 2.09 2.74
N GLN A 125 -28.74 3.20 2.70
CA GLN A 125 -29.31 4.52 3.00
C GLN A 125 -30.42 4.89 2.02
N VAL A 126 -30.20 4.70 0.71
CA VAL A 126 -31.22 4.94 -0.31
C VAL A 126 -32.48 4.08 -0.08
N LEU A 127 -32.32 2.82 0.33
CA LEU A 127 -33.45 1.94 0.65
C LEU A 127 -34.20 2.39 1.91
N LEU A 128 -33.49 2.83 2.94
CA LEU A 128 -34.08 3.38 4.16
C LEU A 128 -34.86 4.66 3.86
N ASP A 129 -34.27 5.60 3.12
CA ASP A 129 -34.93 6.85 2.75
C ASP A 129 -36.22 6.59 1.94
N LYS A 130 -36.18 5.60 1.04
CA LYS A 130 -37.37 5.18 0.29
C LYS A 130 -38.45 4.60 1.22
N ALA A 131 -38.08 3.69 2.12
CA ALA A 131 -39.02 3.07 3.05
C ALA A 131 -39.64 4.09 4.02
N VAL A 132 -38.87 5.08 4.47
CA VAL A 132 -39.37 6.19 5.31
C VAL A 132 -40.41 6.99 4.56
N ARG A 133 -40.13 7.42 3.31
CA ARG A 133 -41.11 8.15 2.50
C ARG A 133 -42.39 7.35 2.22
N GLU A 134 -42.26 6.04 1.99
CA GLU A 134 -43.41 5.16 1.80
C GLU A 134 -44.25 5.03 3.08
N HIS A 135 -43.63 4.94 4.26
CA HIS A 135 -44.35 4.95 5.53
C HIS A 135 -45.02 6.30 5.83
N GLU A 136 -44.32 7.41 5.62
CA GLU A 136 -44.87 8.76 5.79
C GLU A 136 -46.09 8.99 4.88
N ALA A 137 -46.07 8.46 3.66
CA ALA A 137 -47.21 8.53 2.74
C ALA A 137 -48.43 7.75 3.25
N ILE A 138 -48.22 6.60 3.90
CA ILE A 138 -49.29 5.80 4.52
C ILE A 138 -49.84 6.55 5.73
N ASP A 139 -48.97 7.06 6.62
CA ASP A 139 -49.39 7.82 7.81
C ASP A 139 -50.21 9.07 7.44
N ILE A 140 -49.83 9.78 6.37
CA ILE A 140 -50.60 10.93 5.86
C ILE A 140 -51.97 10.49 5.34
N PHE A 141 -52.03 9.38 4.61
CA PHE A 141 -53.29 8.85 4.08
C PHE A 141 -54.25 8.42 5.21
N ASP A 142 -53.75 7.71 6.21
CA ASP A 142 -54.54 7.26 7.38
C ASP A 142 -55.01 8.44 8.24
N ALA A 143 -54.18 9.48 8.39
CA ALA A 143 -54.56 10.74 9.05
C ALA A 143 -55.68 11.49 8.30
N GLN A 144 -55.69 11.44 6.96
CA GLN A 144 -56.75 12.05 6.16
C GLN A 144 -58.07 11.25 6.22
N GLN A 145 -58.02 9.92 6.24
CA GLN A 145 -59.23 9.10 6.40
C GLN A 145 -59.88 9.25 7.79
N THR A 146 -59.07 9.34 8.84
CA THR A 146 -59.58 9.55 10.21
C THR A 146 -60.19 10.93 10.42
N GLN A 147 -59.71 11.98 9.74
CA GLN A 147 -60.38 13.28 9.70
C GLN A 147 -61.64 13.29 8.82
N GLY A 148 -61.70 12.45 7.78
CA GLY A 148 -62.85 12.31 6.88
C GLY A 148 -64.01 11.48 7.44
N MET A 149 -63.78 10.60 8.42
CA MET A 149 -64.84 9.80 9.07
C MET A 149 -65.64 10.58 10.14
N GLY A 150 -65.45 11.89 10.22
CA GLY A 150 -66.14 12.78 11.15
C GLY A 150 -67.40 13.46 10.62
N HIS A 151 -67.96 13.13 9.45
CA HIS A 151 -69.22 13.72 8.96
C HIS A 151 -70.18 12.67 8.37
N GLY A 152 -70.62 11.74 9.22
CA GLY A 152 -71.90 11.05 9.03
C GLY A 152 -72.98 11.74 9.87
N ARG A 153 -73.67 12.71 9.27
CA ARG A 153 -75.06 13.03 9.62
C ARG A 153 -75.96 12.31 8.61
#